data_AF-G3MF52-F1
#
_entry.id   AF-G3MF52-F1
#
_cell.length_a   1.000
_cell.length_b   1.000
_cell.length_c   1.000
_cell.angle_alpha   90.00
_cell.angle_beta   90.00
_cell.angle_gamma   90.00
#
_symmetry.space_group_name_H-M   'P 1'
#
loop_
_entity.id
_entity.type
_entity.pdbx_description
1 polymer ?
#
loop_
_entity_poly.entity_id
_entity_poly.type
_entity_poly.pdbx_seq_one_letter_code
_entity_poly.pdbx_strand_id
1 'polypeptide(L)'
;MSREKKVKRSKATNDVTNAASTPVPNLAYDYFQMEEEEAKLRDSQDDENIFRKTCSEIQRNMKKILDMKLQRRPLADIEELRVETSLLFMTLKKINRLDKHRLKVAKDAVNEKKQKVDNFHLQLQNLTYEMMHLQKEVTKCMEFRSRDEEIDLVPVEEFRREAPAEVLKRDVTDADPHQLTLARLQWELVQRKQLSQKLRGLESMRSSYEREIEKKRECLSNIQPTLQAVLEAAQPLQADLGLPLQAHQAEHASAQYLARPLYVLYVQAAAYQQAYGDCFDVGMEGSVEESKALLETTEENQEEDSGESDQEESSTGKRHRRLTRSGAGSSSVAKCLQKHPLSVVLTLQHKGYKLQVTFTYIIPLHIVTVTANVTEPHGISSGVSASPVMCPSTILDNMFGDDNGLCSPNPANHFQLKKNGLVDFSQVVAEVGKAYRWAQRLSGLEFLQGCSSATVVASHEVGRAFVEELVQTVTTRFAARVVLYEQLLSLEKGVVPVPAQLSDHFPSKVTS
;
A
#
# COMPACT_ATOMS: atom_id res chain seq x y z
N MET A 1 -2.16 -56.11 14.60
CA MET A 1 -2.16 -56.94 15.83
C MET A 1 -2.83 -58.27 15.52
N SER A 2 -2.05 -59.24 15.08
CA SER A 2 -2.53 -60.57 14.68
C SER A 2 -2.63 -61.48 15.91
N ARG A 3 -3.80 -62.07 16.14
CA ARG A 3 -3.97 -63.21 17.06
C ARG A 3 -4.19 -64.46 16.23
N GLU A 4 -3.10 -65.17 15.93
CA GLU A 4 -3.12 -66.52 15.37
C GLU A 4 -3.54 -67.52 16.46
N LYS A 5 -4.61 -68.29 16.21
CA LYS A 5 -4.94 -69.50 16.99
C LYS A 5 -4.42 -70.72 16.22
N LYS A 6 -3.35 -71.34 16.75
CA LYS A 6 -2.85 -72.67 16.34
C LYS A 6 -3.83 -73.75 16.80
N VAL A 7 -4.43 -74.49 15.87
CA VAL A 7 -5.06 -75.80 16.15
C VAL A 7 -4.11 -76.89 15.64
N LYS A 8 -3.51 -77.63 16.58
CA LYS A 8 -2.70 -78.82 16.32
C LYS A 8 -3.62 -79.97 15.91
N ARG A 9 -3.42 -80.51 14.70
CA ARG A 9 -4.00 -81.78 14.24
C ARG A 9 -2.90 -82.84 14.33
N SER A 10 -2.91 -83.65 15.38
CA SER A 10 -2.02 -84.81 15.52
C SER A 10 -2.55 -85.98 14.69
N LYS A 11 -1.71 -86.47 13.78
CA LYS A 11 -1.89 -87.67 12.99
C LYS A 11 -0.80 -88.65 13.44
N ALA A 12 -1.19 -89.76 14.03
CA ALA A 12 -0.34 -90.94 14.26
C ALA A 12 -1.32 -92.14 14.28
N THR A 13 -1.51 -92.85 13.17
CA THR A 13 -0.75 -94.06 12.78
C THR A 13 -0.58 -95.03 13.93
N ASN A 14 -1.57 -95.90 14.11
CA ASN A 14 -1.38 -97.21 14.74
C ASN A 14 -1.81 -98.26 13.73
N ASP A 15 -0.80 -98.80 13.05
CA ASP A 15 -0.83 -100.09 12.37
C ASP A 15 -0.94 -101.16 13.46
N VAL A 16 -2.08 -101.85 13.50
CA VAL A 16 -2.17 -103.16 14.17
C VAL A 16 -2.90 -104.08 13.21
N THR A 17 -2.08 -104.95 12.63
CA THR A 17 -2.39 -106.24 12.03
C THR A 17 -3.68 -106.86 12.57
N ASN A 18 -4.71 -106.97 11.73
CA ASN A 18 -5.82 -107.89 11.98
C ASN A 18 -5.80 -108.98 10.92
N ALA A 19 -5.54 -110.18 11.41
CA ALA A 19 -5.56 -111.43 10.71
C ALA A 19 -6.92 -111.67 10.03
N ALA A 20 -6.85 -112.38 8.91
CA ALA A 20 -8.00 -112.88 8.17
C ALA A 20 -8.98 -113.60 9.10
N SER A 21 -10.13 -112.98 9.35
CA SER A 21 -11.34 -113.65 9.78
C SER A 21 -12.28 -113.76 8.59
N THR A 22 -12.56 -115.00 8.24
CA THR A 22 -13.57 -115.46 7.27
C THR A 22 -14.84 -114.60 7.30
N PRO A 23 -15.36 -114.13 6.14
CA PRO A 23 -16.66 -113.48 6.10
C PRO A 23 -17.73 -114.55 6.30
N VAL A 24 -18.36 -114.54 7.46
CA VAL A 24 -19.66 -115.21 7.64
C VAL A 24 -20.62 -114.53 6.66
N PRO A 25 -21.33 -115.25 5.77
CA PRO A 25 -22.31 -114.64 4.88
C PRO A 25 -23.42 -114.07 5.76
N ASN A 26 -23.46 -112.75 5.88
CA ASN A 26 -24.54 -112.04 6.54
C ASN A 26 -25.78 -112.27 5.66
N LEU A 27 -26.64 -113.24 5.97
CA LEU A 27 -27.90 -113.50 5.22
C LEU A 27 -28.88 -112.32 5.26
N ALA A 28 -28.57 -111.28 6.03
CA ALA A 28 -29.14 -109.93 5.92
C ALA A 28 -28.53 -109.13 4.74
N TYR A 29 -27.91 -109.81 3.77
CA TYR A 29 -27.56 -109.27 2.47
C TYR A 29 -28.87 -108.85 1.78
N ASP A 30 -29.06 -107.54 1.75
CA ASP A 30 -29.82 -106.79 0.76
C ASP A 30 -31.32 -106.99 0.59
N TYR A 31 -32.07 -107.52 1.56
CA TYR A 31 -33.53 -107.36 1.49
C TYR A 31 -33.96 -105.88 1.44
N PHE A 32 -33.26 -105.00 2.17
CA PHE A 32 -33.53 -103.56 2.12
C PHE A 32 -33.02 -102.88 0.85
N GLN A 33 -31.85 -103.28 0.32
CA GLN A 33 -31.33 -102.71 -0.93
C GLN A 33 -32.13 -103.22 -2.13
N MET A 34 -32.53 -104.49 -2.13
CA MET A 34 -33.44 -105.06 -3.12
C MET A 34 -34.83 -104.43 -3.04
N GLU A 35 -35.39 -104.18 -1.86
CA GLU A 35 -36.66 -103.44 -1.74
C GLU A 35 -36.49 -101.98 -2.21
N GLU A 36 -35.33 -101.36 -2.01
CA GLU A 36 -35.04 -100.02 -2.53
C GLU A 36 -34.90 -100.00 -4.07
N GLU A 37 -34.25 -100.99 -4.67
CA GLU A 37 -34.16 -101.17 -6.13
C GLU A 37 -35.52 -101.52 -6.75
N GLU A 38 -36.28 -102.39 -6.11
CA GLU A 38 -37.65 -102.73 -6.48
C GLU A 38 -38.56 -101.50 -6.42
N ALA A 39 -38.39 -100.65 -5.40
CA ALA A 39 -39.12 -99.39 -5.28
C ALA A 39 -38.79 -98.39 -6.41
N LYS A 40 -37.56 -98.42 -6.95
CA LYS A 40 -37.15 -97.56 -8.08
C LYS A 40 -37.70 -98.05 -9.42
N LEU A 41 -37.78 -99.37 -9.62
CA LEU A 41 -38.19 -99.98 -10.89
C LEU A 41 -39.72 -100.05 -11.07
N ARG A 42 -40.47 -100.22 -9.98
CA ARG A 42 -41.93 -100.32 -10.03
C ARG A 42 -42.58 -98.95 -10.15
N ASP A 43 -43.71 -98.89 -10.85
CA ASP A 43 -44.50 -97.66 -10.92
C ASP A 43 -45.32 -97.44 -9.64
N SER A 44 -45.49 -96.17 -9.28
CA SER A 44 -46.24 -95.78 -8.09
C SER A 44 -47.74 -96.02 -8.23
N GLN A 45 -48.31 -95.91 -9.43
CA GLN A 45 -49.75 -96.11 -9.65
C GLN A 45 -50.12 -97.59 -9.63
N ASP A 46 -49.23 -98.45 -10.14
CA ASP A 46 -49.40 -99.91 -10.09
C ASP A 46 -49.38 -100.43 -8.64
N ASP A 47 -48.49 -99.91 -7.79
CA ASP A 47 -48.46 -100.29 -6.38
C ASP A 47 -49.70 -99.77 -5.61
N GLU A 48 -50.24 -98.61 -5.96
CA GLU A 48 -51.52 -98.13 -5.43
C GLU A 48 -52.68 -99.07 -5.82
N ASN A 49 -52.71 -99.53 -7.06
CA ASN A 49 -53.71 -100.48 -7.56
C ASN A 49 -53.60 -101.83 -6.85
N ILE A 50 -52.39 -102.34 -6.60
CA ILE A 50 -52.15 -103.58 -5.85
C ILE A 50 -52.52 -103.40 -4.38
N PHE A 51 -52.23 -102.25 -3.77
CA PHE A 51 -52.67 -101.92 -2.42
C PHE A 51 -54.20 -101.93 -2.30
N ARG A 52 -54.90 -101.32 -3.26
CA ARG A 52 -56.37 -101.28 -3.28
C ARG A 52 -56.98 -102.68 -3.47
N LYS A 53 -56.39 -103.51 -4.35
CA LYS A 53 -56.81 -104.91 -4.57
C LYS A 53 -56.60 -105.78 -3.33
N THR A 54 -55.42 -105.73 -2.73
CA THR A 54 -55.09 -106.49 -1.51
C THR A 54 -55.97 -106.08 -0.32
N CYS A 55 -56.23 -104.79 -0.12
CA CYS A 55 -57.21 -104.32 0.87
C CYS A 55 -58.63 -104.87 0.62
N SER A 56 -59.08 -104.90 -0.64
CA SER A 56 -60.40 -105.43 -1.00
C SER A 56 -60.49 -106.95 -0.78
N GLU A 57 -59.41 -107.69 -1.02
CA GLU A 57 -59.29 -109.12 -0.76
C GLU A 57 -59.25 -109.45 0.73
N ILE A 58 -58.47 -108.70 1.53
CA ILE A 58 -58.48 -108.80 2.99
C ILE A 58 -59.90 -108.57 3.51
N GLN A 59 -60.60 -107.53 3.03
CA GLN A 59 -61.97 -107.24 3.44
C GLN A 59 -62.93 -108.39 3.06
N ARG A 60 -62.77 -109.00 1.87
CA ARG A 60 -63.57 -110.14 1.43
C ARG A 60 -63.31 -111.39 2.27
N ASN A 61 -62.04 -111.69 2.57
CA ASN A 61 -61.64 -112.84 3.38
C ASN A 61 -62.07 -112.67 4.83
N MET A 62 -61.99 -111.46 5.40
CA MET A 62 -62.56 -111.15 6.72
C MET A 62 -64.08 -111.33 6.78
N LYS A 63 -64.82 -110.92 5.74
CA LYS A 63 -66.27 -111.18 5.63
C LYS A 63 -66.57 -112.68 5.57
N LYS A 64 -65.86 -113.44 4.74
CA LYS A 64 -65.98 -114.91 4.66
C LYS A 64 -65.66 -115.60 5.98
N ILE A 65 -64.61 -115.16 6.70
CA ILE A 65 -64.26 -115.68 8.02
C ILE A 65 -65.39 -115.40 9.03
N LEU A 66 -66.01 -114.22 8.98
CA LEU A 66 -67.16 -113.89 9.82
C LEU A 66 -68.36 -114.81 9.53
N ASP A 67 -68.70 -114.99 8.25
CA ASP A 67 -69.80 -115.86 7.80
C ASP A 67 -69.57 -117.34 8.17
N MET A 68 -68.34 -117.84 8.00
CA MET A 68 -67.95 -119.20 8.38
C MET A 68 -67.97 -119.43 9.90
N LYS A 69 -67.64 -118.41 10.70
CA LYS A 69 -67.77 -118.45 12.16
C LYS A 69 -69.23 -118.48 12.61
N LEU A 70 -70.11 -117.73 11.94
CA LEU A 70 -71.56 -117.74 12.17
C LEU A 70 -72.18 -119.11 11.83
N GLN A 71 -71.70 -119.78 10.79
CA GLN A 71 -72.20 -121.08 10.31
C GLN A 71 -71.60 -122.32 11.01
N ARG A 72 -70.72 -122.16 12.02
CA ARG A 72 -70.04 -123.25 12.78
C ARG A 72 -69.37 -124.32 11.91
N ARG A 73 -68.67 -123.90 10.84
CA ARG A 73 -67.88 -124.77 9.95
C ARG A 73 -66.55 -125.24 10.60
N PRO A 74 -65.90 -126.30 10.07
CA PRO A 74 -64.65 -126.84 10.63
C PRO A 74 -63.54 -125.78 10.75
N LEU A 75 -62.75 -125.88 11.82
CA LEU A 75 -61.68 -124.92 12.15
C LEU A 75 -60.57 -124.85 11.09
N ALA A 76 -60.34 -125.93 10.35
CA ALA A 76 -59.30 -126.02 9.33
C ALA A 76 -59.46 -124.99 8.19
N ASP A 77 -60.67 -124.84 7.63
CA ASP A 77 -60.95 -123.87 6.57
C ASP A 77 -60.78 -122.41 7.06
N ILE A 78 -61.09 -122.17 8.34
CA ILE A 78 -60.93 -120.86 8.98
C ILE A 78 -59.45 -120.55 9.19
N GLU A 79 -58.63 -121.55 9.53
CA GLU A 79 -57.18 -121.41 9.67
C GLU A 79 -56.51 -121.15 8.31
N GLU A 80 -56.93 -121.84 7.26
CA GLU A 80 -56.43 -121.62 5.89
C GLU A 80 -56.71 -120.18 5.40
N LEU A 81 -57.95 -119.70 5.55
CA LEU A 81 -58.32 -118.30 5.23
C LEU A 81 -57.59 -117.28 6.12
N ARG A 82 -57.23 -117.63 7.36
CA ARG A 82 -56.40 -116.77 8.23
C ARG A 82 -54.95 -116.71 7.76
N VAL A 83 -54.39 -117.83 7.29
CA VAL A 83 -53.04 -117.86 6.70
C VAL A 83 -53.03 -117.04 5.41
N GLU A 84 -54.02 -117.21 4.54
CA GLU A 84 -54.18 -116.42 3.30
C GLU A 84 -54.30 -114.91 3.61
N THR A 85 -55.13 -114.53 4.59
CA THR A 85 -55.26 -113.13 5.01
C THR A 85 -53.97 -112.59 5.63
N SER A 86 -53.25 -113.41 6.39
CA SER A 86 -51.94 -113.04 6.98
C SER A 86 -50.89 -112.79 5.89
N LEU A 87 -50.90 -113.56 4.81
CA LEU A 87 -50.05 -113.33 3.64
C LEU A 87 -50.38 -112.01 2.95
N LEU A 88 -51.66 -111.66 2.82
CA LEU A 88 -52.09 -110.35 2.29
C LEU A 88 -51.64 -109.17 3.19
N PHE A 89 -51.56 -109.36 4.51
CA PHE A 89 -50.96 -108.35 5.39
C PHE A 89 -49.44 -108.23 5.19
N MET A 90 -48.74 -109.31 4.86
CA MET A 90 -47.32 -109.25 4.49
C MET A 90 -47.13 -108.46 3.20
N THR A 91 -47.98 -108.65 2.18
CA THR A 91 -47.92 -107.86 0.94
C THR A 91 -48.21 -106.39 1.21
N LEU A 92 -49.19 -106.06 2.07
CA LEU A 92 -49.48 -104.68 2.48
C LEU A 92 -48.29 -104.01 3.18
N LYS A 93 -47.64 -104.74 4.11
CA LYS A 93 -46.43 -104.26 4.79
C LYS A 93 -45.29 -104.03 3.80
N LYS A 94 -45.13 -104.91 2.80
CA LYS A 94 -44.14 -104.73 1.73
C LYS A 94 -44.40 -103.45 0.93
N ILE A 95 -45.63 -103.23 0.45
CA ILE A 95 -45.98 -102.02 -0.32
C ILE A 95 -45.73 -100.74 0.50
N ASN A 96 -46.10 -100.74 1.79
CA ASN A 96 -45.82 -99.61 2.68
C ASN A 96 -44.32 -99.34 2.84
N ARG A 97 -43.47 -100.38 2.92
CA ARG A 97 -42.01 -100.19 2.95
C ARG A 97 -41.52 -99.58 1.65
N LEU A 98 -41.97 -100.09 0.50
CA LEU A 98 -41.62 -99.55 -0.82
C LEU A 98 -42.00 -98.07 -0.96
N ASP A 99 -43.19 -97.67 -0.51
CA ASP A 99 -43.62 -96.27 -0.48
C ASP A 99 -42.70 -95.39 0.41
N LYS A 100 -42.34 -95.88 1.60
CA LYS A 100 -41.38 -95.16 2.47
C LYS A 100 -39.99 -95.03 1.85
N HIS A 101 -39.53 -96.05 1.13
CA HIS A 101 -38.27 -95.98 0.38
C HIS A 101 -38.36 -94.91 -0.71
N ARG A 102 -39.43 -94.89 -1.52
CA ARG A 102 -39.65 -93.84 -2.55
C ARG A 102 -39.70 -92.44 -1.95
N LEU A 103 -40.47 -92.26 -0.87
CA LEU A 103 -40.59 -90.96 -0.20
C LEU A 103 -39.24 -90.46 0.32
N LYS A 104 -38.44 -91.36 0.91
CA LYS A 104 -37.10 -91.03 1.38
C LYS A 104 -36.20 -90.60 0.22
N VAL A 105 -36.15 -91.37 -0.88
CA VAL A 105 -35.36 -91.03 -2.07
C VAL A 105 -35.77 -89.67 -2.65
N ALA A 106 -37.07 -89.41 -2.79
CA ALA A 106 -37.57 -88.13 -3.29
C ALA A 106 -37.20 -86.96 -2.36
N LYS A 107 -37.33 -87.16 -1.04
CA LYS A 107 -36.96 -86.15 -0.04
C LYS A 107 -35.46 -85.87 -0.05
N ASP A 108 -34.63 -86.90 -0.14
CA ASP A 108 -33.18 -86.77 -0.19
C ASP A 108 -32.75 -86.06 -1.49
N ALA A 109 -33.35 -86.40 -2.63
CA ALA A 109 -33.10 -85.72 -3.91
C ALA A 109 -33.50 -84.23 -3.89
N VAL A 110 -34.67 -83.89 -3.34
CA VAL A 110 -35.11 -82.49 -3.16
C VAL A 110 -34.17 -81.75 -2.22
N ASN A 111 -33.77 -82.38 -1.12
CA ASN A 111 -32.85 -81.78 -0.15
C ASN A 111 -31.47 -81.53 -0.76
N GLU A 112 -30.95 -82.45 -1.58
CA GLU A 112 -29.69 -82.26 -2.30
C GLU A 112 -29.77 -81.08 -3.28
N LYS A 113 -30.85 -80.97 -4.06
CA LYS A 113 -31.05 -79.83 -4.97
C LYS A 113 -31.23 -78.53 -4.20
N LYS A 114 -31.96 -78.53 -3.09
CA LYS A 114 -32.10 -77.38 -2.20
C LYS A 114 -30.74 -76.92 -1.68
N GLN A 115 -29.91 -77.83 -1.16
CA GLN A 115 -28.56 -77.50 -0.69
C GLN A 115 -27.70 -76.88 -1.80
N LYS A 116 -27.81 -77.38 -3.03
CA LYS A 116 -27.12 -76.78 -4.19
C LYS A 116 -27.61 -75.37 -4.48
N VAL A 117 -28.92 -75.12 -4.44
CA VAL A 117 -29.50 -73.77 -4.60
C VAL A 117 -29.06 -72.84 -3.49
N ASP A 118 -29.08 -73.28 -2.23
CA ASP A 118 -28.64 -72.49 -1.08
C ASP A 118 -27.15 -72.11 -1.22
N ASN A 119 -26.31 -73.04 -1.69
CA ASN A 119 -24.90 -72.76 -1.98
C ASN A 119 -24.73 -71.71 -3.10
N PHE A 120 -25.48 -71.81 -4.20
CA PHE A 120 -25.45 -70.80 -5.26
C PHE A 120 -26.00 -69.46 -4.79
N HIS A 121 -27.03 -69.46 -3.95
CA HIS A 121 -27.59 -68.24 -3.37
C HIS A 121 -26.58 -67.54 -2.46
N LEU A 122 -25.81 -68.30 -1.66
CA LEU A 122 -24.72 -67.76 -0.86
C LEU A 122 -23.62 -67.15 -1.74
N GLN A 123 -23.23 -67.82 -2.83
CA GLN A 123 -22.27 -67.26 -3.80
C GLN A 123 -22.80 -65.96 -4.42
N LEU A 124 -24.08 -65.92 -4.80
CA LEU A 124 -24.71 -64.72 -5.34
C LEU A 124 -24.74 -63.59 -4.32
N GLN A 125 -25.05 -63.87 -3.05
CA GLN A 125 -25.00 -62.86 -1.99
C GLN A 125 -23.58 -62.32 -1.82
N ASN A 126 -22.56 -63.18 -1.78
CA ASN A 126 -21.16 -62.75 -1.69
C ASN A 126 -20.78 -61.79 -2.84
N LEU A 127 -21.13 -62.14 -4.08
CA LEU A 127 -20.89 -61.28 -5.24
C LEU A 127 -21.69 -59.97 -5.19
N THR A 128 -22.92 -60.02 -4.67
CA THR A 128 -23.75 -58.82 -4.50
C THR A 128 -23.12 -57.88 -3.47
N TYR A 129 -22.62 -58.42 -2.36
CA TYR A 129 -21.87 -57.64 -1.37
C TYR A 129 -20.60 -57.04 -1.96
N GLU A 130 -19.85 -57.79 -2.76
CA GLU A 130 -18.67 -57.29 -3.45
C GLU A 130 -19.00 -56.15 -4.41
N MET A 131 -20.04 -56.32 -5.25
CA MET A 131 -20.53 -55.27 -6.14
C MET A 131 -20.96 -54.02 -5.35
N MET A 132 -21.70 -54.17 -4.26
CA MET A 132 -22.10 -53.05 -3.40
C MET A 132 -20.90 -52.36 -2.75
N HIS A 133 -19.89 -53.12 -2.32
CA HIS A 133 -18.66 -52.56 -1.77
C HIS A 133 -17.91 -51.76 -2.82
N LEU A 134 -17.68 -52.34 -4.00
CA LEU A 134 -17.01 -51.67 -5.12
C LEU A 134 -17.78 -50.42 -5.57
N GLN A 135 -19.12 -50.49 -5.64
CA GLN A 135 -19.92 -49.33 -5.98
C GLN A 135 -19.79 -48.22 -4.94
N LYS A 136 -19.80 -48.55 -3.63
CA LYS A 136 -19.55 -47.56 -2.58
C LYS A 136 -18.15 -46.96 -2.69
N GLU A 137 -17.16 -47.76 -3.06
CA GLU A 137 -15.78 -47.30 -3.25
C GLU A 137 -15.67 -46.38 -4.46
N VAL A 138 -16.33 -46.72 -5.59
CA VAL A 138 -16.44 -45.86 -6.76
C VAL A 138 -17.13 -44.54 -6.42
N THR A 139 -18.27 -44.57 -5.72
CA THR A 139 -18.95 -43.35 -5.29
C THR A 139 -18.05 -42.49 -4.40
N LYS A 140 -17.35 -43.11 -3.45
CA LYS A 140 -16.39 -42.41 -2.59
C LYS A 140 -15.24 -41.78 -3.39
N CYS A 141 -14.75 -42.46 -4.43
CA CYS A 141 -13.74 -41.90 -5.34
C CYS A 141 -14.29 -40.77 -6.21
N MET A 142 -15.56 -40.83 -6.62
CA MET A 142 -16.22 -39.78 -7.41
C MET A 142 -16.60 -38.55 -6.56
N GLU A 143 -16.86 -38.75 -5.27
CA GLU A 143 -17.09 -37.67 -4.29
C GLU A 143 -15.79 -36.97 -3.86
N PHE A 144 -14.63 -37.44 -4.33
CA PHE A 144 -13.37 -36.78 -4.08
C PHE A 144 -13.36 -35.41 -4.78
N ARG A 145 -13.62 -34.38 -3.98
CA ARG A 145 -13.43 -32.98 -4.37
C ARG A 145 -11.98 -32.61 -4.11
N SER A 146 -11.27 -32.31 -5.18
CA SER A 146 -9.91 -31.79 -5.06
C SER A 146 -9.94 -30.27 -4.94
N ARG A 147 -8.95 -29.70 -4.25
CA ARG A 147 -8.90 -28.26 -3.93
C ARG A 147 -8.74 -27.36 -5.16
N ASP A 148 -8.37 -27.91 -6.32
CA ASP A 148 -8.27 -27.21 -7.59
C ASP A 148 -9.63 -26.76 -8.16
N GLU A 149 -10.75 -27.35 -7.72
CA GLU A 149 -12.09 -26.90 -8.15
C GLU A 149 -12.50 -25.56 -7.55
N GLU A 150 -11.93 -25.18 -6.40
CA GLU A 150 -12.26 -23.95 -5.67
C GLU A 150 -11.28 -22.78 -5.97
N ILE A 151 -10.21 -23.04 -6.73
CA ILE A 151 -9.17 -22.03 -6.97
C ILE A 151 -9.50 -21.23 -8.23
N ASP A 152 -9.67 -19.93 -8.05
CA ASP A 152 -9.73 -18.98 -9.15
C ASP A 152 -8.38 -18.90 -9.86
N LEU A 153 -8.36 -19.36 -11.11
CA LEU A 153 -7.18 -19.38 -11.97
C LEU A 153 -7.21 -18.19 -12.95
N VAL A 154 -6.03 -17.67 -13.28
CA VAL A 154 -5.84 -16.61 -14.28
C VAL A 154 -6.50 -17.01 -15.61
N PRO A 155 -7.31 -16.12 -16.24
CA PRO A 155 -7.97 -16.41 -17.50
C PRO A 155 -7.03 -17.00 -18.57
N VAL A 156 -7.56 -17.92 -19.38
CA VAL A 156 -6.77 -18.63 -20.40
C VAL A 156 -6.15 -17.67 -21.41
N GLU A 157 -6.83 -16.56 -21.70
CA GLU A 157 -6.37 -15.51 -22.62
C GLU A 157 -5.11 -14.80 -22.10
N GLU A 158 -5.10 -14.43 -20.82
CA GLU A 158 -3.97 -13.77 -20.17
C GLU A 158 -2.78 -14.73 -20.05
N PHE A 159 -3.04 -15.97 -19.66
CA PHE A 159 -2.03 -17.02 -19.61
C PHE A 159 -1.36 -17.24 -20.98
N ARG A 160 -2.15 -17.32 -22.06
CA ARG A 160 -1.61 -17.51 -23.42
C ARG A 160 -0.81 -16.32 -23.96
N ARG A 161 -1.05 -15.12 -23.43
CA ARG A 161 -0.36 -13.88 -23.80
C ARG A 161 0.97 -13.70 -23.06
N GLU A 162 0.98 -14.00 -21.76
CA GLU A 162 2.07 -13.61 -20.85
C GLU A 162 2.96 -14.79 -20.42
N ALA A 163 2.52 -16.04 -20.60
CA ALA A 163 3.31 -17.18 -20.19
C ALA A 163 4.56 -17.39 -21.08
N PRO A 164 5.75 -17.57 -20.48
CA PRO A 164 6.96 -17.95 -21.20
C PRO A 164 6.81 -19.25 -21.98
N ALA A 165 7.48 -19.35 -23.13
CA ALA A 165 7.44 -20.53 -24.01
C ALA A 165 7.88 -21.84 -23.34
N GLU A 166 8.67 -21.78 -22.27
CA GLU A 166 9.09 -22.95 -21.50
C GLU A 166 7.93 -23.64 -20.75
N VAL A 167 6.95 -22.84 -20.30
CA VAL A 167 5.74 -23.32 -19.61
C VAL A 167 4.61 -23.53 -20.62
N LEU A 168 4.56 -22.67 -21.65
CA LEU A 168 3.60 -22.75 -22.73
C LEU A 168 4.07 -23.77 -23.80
N LYS A 169 4.07 -25.07 -23.45
CA LYS A 169 4.24 -26.17 -24.41
C LYS A 169 2.99 -26.30 -25.27
N ARG A 170 2.80 -25.35 -26.19
CA ARG A 170 1.58 -25.16 -27.01
C ARG A 170 1.07 -26.46 -27.64
N ASP A 171 1.97 -27.30 -28.15
CA ASP A 171 1.65 -28.57 -28.80
C ASP A 171 0.95 -29.60 -27.89
N VAL A 172 1.20 -29.56 -26.58
CA VAL A 172 0.64 -30.49 -25.58
C VAL A 172 -0.52 -29.86 -24.83
N THR A 173 -0.47 -28.55 -24.57
CA THR A 173 -1.48 -27.83 -23.79
C THR A 173 -2.78 -27.59 -24.55
N ASP A 174 -2.75 -27.55 -25.89
CA ASP A 174 -3.96 -27.37 -26.69
C ASP A 174 -4.68 -28.71 -26.98
N ALA A 175 -3.97 -29.84 -26.80
CA ALA A 175 -4.51 -31.18 -27.03
C ALA A 175 -5.23 -31.77 -25.79
N ASP A 176 -4.78 -31.43 -24.57
CA ASP A 176 -5.34 -31.96 -23.32
C ASP A 176 -5.71 -30.84 -22.32
N PRO A 177 -7.01 -30.70 -21.95
CA PRO A 177 -7.46 -29.74 -20.95
C PRO A 177 -6.76 -29.88 -19.58
N HIS A 178 -6.37 -31.09 -19.19
CA HIS A 178 -5.68 -31.31 -17.91
C HIS A 178 -4.24 -30.77 -17.93
N GLN A 179 -3.54 -30.92 -19.06
CA GLN A 179 -2.20 -30.33 -19.20
C GLN A 179 -2.25 -28.80 -19.25
N LEU A 180 -3.32 -28.23 -19.83
CA LEU A 180 -3.56 -26.79 -19.78
C LEU A 180 -3.72 -26.28 -18.34
N THR A 181 -4.51 -26.95 -17.50
CA THR A 181 -4.69 -26.54 -16.09
C THR A 181 -3.41 -26.69 -15.27
N LEU A 182 -2.65 -27.78 -15.47
CA LEU A 182 -1.35 -27.96 -14.83
C LEU A 182 -0.34 -26.87 -15.20
N ALA A 183 -0.25 -26.52 -16.49
CA ALA A 183 0.64 -25.46 -16.96
C ALA A 183 0.25 -24.08 -16.37
N ARG A 184 -1.06 -23.79 -16.29
CA ARG A 184 -1.58 -22.58 -15.62
C ARG A 184 -1.19 -22.52 -14.14
N LEU A 185 -1.39 -23.62 -13.40
CA LEU A 185 -1.02 -23.72 -11.98
C LEU A 185 0.49 -23.54 -11.77
N GLN A 186 1.32 -24.15 -12.62
CA GLN A 186 2.77 -24.01 -12.55
C GLN A 186 3.21 -22.56 -12.80
N TRP A 187 2.62 -21.90 -13.80
CA TRP A 187 2.91 -20.51 -14.09
C TRP A 187 2.51 -19.59 -12.94
N GLU A 188 1.29 -19.75 -12.39
CA GLU A 188 0.85 -18.98 -11.23
C GLU A 188 1.75 -19.21 -10.01
N LEU A 189 2.19 -20.45 -9.78
CA LEU A 189 3.13 -20.76 -8.71
C LEU A 189 4.44 -19.99 -8.88
N VAL A 190 4.99 -19.95 -10.09
CA VAL A 190 6.20 -19.18 -10.39
C VAL A 190 5.94 -17.68 -10.20
N GLN A 191 4.81 -17.16 -10.68
CA GLN A 191 4.42 -15.76 -10.49
C GLN A 191 4.31 -15.40 -9.01
N ARG A 192 3.57 -16.19 -8.22
CA ARG A 192 3.40 -15.97 -6.78
C ARG A 192 4.74 -16.05 -6.03
N LYS A 193 5.65 -16.95 -6.42
CA LYS A 193 7.02 -17.00 -5.86
C LYS A 193 7.81 -15.72 -6.16
N GLN A 194 7.76 -15.24 -7.41
CA GLN A 194 8.43 -14.00 -7.81
C GLN A 194 7.85 -12.78 -7.08
N LEU A 195 6.52 -12.68 -7.00
CA LEU A 195 5.84 -11.62 -6.25
C LEU A 195 6.18 -11.66 -4.77
N SER A 196 6.19 -12.83 -4.14
CA SER A 196 6.60 -13.00 -2.74
C SER A 196 8.07 -12.61 -2.50
N GLN A 197 8.96 -12.88 -3.46
CA GLN A 197 10.35 -12.43 -3.39
C GLN A 197 10.48 -10.91 -3.52
N LYS A 198 9.75 -10.30 -4.47
CA LYS A 198 9.69 -8.84 -4.62
C LYS A 198 9.14 -8.17 -3.37
N LEU A 199 8.05 -8.69 -2.81
CA LEU A 199 7.43 -8.20 -1.59
C LEU A 199 8.41 -8.24 -0.42
N ARG A 200 9.08 -9.38 -0.19
CA ARG A 200 10.13 -9.48 0.85
C ARG A 200 11.29 -8.50 0.64
N GLY A 201 11.69 -8.28 -0.62
CA GLY A 201 12.69 -7.27 -0.96
C GLY A 201 12.24 -5.85 -0.57
N LEU A 202 11.01 -5.48 -0.94
CA LEU A 202 10.41 -4.20 -0.60
C LEU A 202 10.22 -4.02 0.92
N GLU A 203 9.81 -5.06 1.65
CA GLU A 203 9.71 -5.03 3.11
C GLU A 203 11.08 -4.80 3.78
N SER A 204 12.13 -5.46 3.27
CA SER A 204 13.49 -5.24 3.75
C SER A 204 13.96 -3.80 3.51
N MET A 205 13.68 -3.24 2.33
CA MET A 205 13.99 -1.84 1.99
C MET A 205 13.21 -0.86 2.86
N ARG A 206 11.92 -1.13 3.08
CA ARG A 206 11.08 -0.35 3.99
C ARG A 206 11.68 -0.35 5.40
N SER A 207 12.05 -1.52 5.93
CA SER A 207 12.67 -1.63 7.25
C SER A 207 14.03 -0.93 7.35
N SER A 208 14.84 -0.91 6.28
CA SER A 208 16.07 -0.12 6.29
C SER A 208 15.80 1.38 6.32
N TYR A 209 14.83 1.86 5.53
CA TYR A 209 14.47 3.28 5.53
C TYR A 209 13.86 3.71 6.86
N GLU A 210 12.99 2.90 7.47
CA GLU A 210 12.46 3.17 8.81
C GLU A 210 13.58 3.32 9.84
N ARG A 211 14.61 2.44 9.79
CA ARG A 211 15.80 2.56 10.66
C ARG A 211 16.64 3.81 10.38
N GLU A 212 16.81 4.18 9.11
CA GLU A 212 17.54 5.40 8.75
C GLU A 212 16.81 6.66 9.19
N ILE A 213 15.49 6.69 9.02
CA ILE A 213 14.63 7.78 9.48
C ILE A 213 14.73 7.90 11.00
N GLU A 214 14.65 6.80 11.73
CA GLU A 214 14.75 6.83 13.20
C GLU A 214 16.12 7.34 13.66
N LYS A 215 17.22 6.89 13.05
CA LYS A 215 18.56 7.42 13.33
C LYS A 215 18.68 8.91 13.04
N LYS A 216 18.10 9.38 11.94
CA LYS A 216 18.11 10.81 11.60
C LYS A 216 17.27 11.62 12.58
N ARG A 217 16.12 11.10 13.01
CA ARG A 217 15.26 11.72 14.03
C ARG A 217 15.98 11.81 15.37
N GLU A 218 16.62 10.72 15.81
CA GLU A 218 17.42 10.70 17.03
C GLU A 218 18.60 11.67 16.94
N CYS A 219 19.28 11.73 15.79
CA CYS A 219 20.35 12.69 15.56
C CYS A 219 19.83 14.14 15.67
N LEU A 220 18.71 14.47 15.03
CA LEU A 220 18.10 15.79 15.11
C LEU A 220 17.63 16.14 16.53
N SER A 221 17.02 15.18 17.25
CA SER A 221 16.60 15.40 18.63
C SER A 221 17.79 15.58 19.58
N ASN A 222 18.94 15.00 19.25
CA ASN A 222 20.18 15.16 20.01
C ASN A 222 20.90 16.46 19.66
N ILE A 223 20.83 16.94 18.41
CA ILE A 223 21.51 18.17 17.98
C ILE A 223 21.00 19.39 18.77
N GLN A 224 19.68 19.53 18.95
CA GLN A 224 19.10 20.68 19.66
C GLN A 224 19.65 20.87 21.09
N PRO A 225 19.60 19.87 21.99
CA PRO A 225 20.17 20.02 23.34
C PRO A 225 21.70 20.13 23.32
N THR A 226 22.39 19.48 22.38
CA THR A 226 23.85 19.60 22.28
C THR A 226 24.27 21.02 21.90
N LEU A 227 23.57 21.65 20.95
CA LEU A 227 23.80 23.04 20.57
C LEU A 227 23.47 24.01 21.71
N GLN A 228 22.39 23.77 22.46
CA GLN A 228 22.07 24.57 23.64
C GLN A 228 23.18 24.47 24.70
N ALA A 229 23.67 23.26 25.00
CA ALA A 229 24.76 23.07 25.95
C ALA A 229 26.05 23.77 25.50
N VAL A 230 26.38 23.72 24.21
CA VAL A 230 27.53 24.45 23.64
C VAL A 230 27.34 25.96 23.77
N LEU A 231 26.12 26.47 23.49
CA LEU A 231 25.80 27.88 23.60
C LEU A 231 25.92 28.36 25.05
N GLU A 232 25.37 27.62 26.02
CA GLU A 232 25.51 27.90 27.45
C GLU A 232 26.96 27.86 27.92
N ALA A 233 27.73 26.85 27.50
CA ALA A 233 29.15 26.73 27.85
C ALA A 233 30.01 27.88 27.26
N ALA A 234 29.61 28.45 26.12
CA ALA A 234 30.29 29.56 25.48
C ALA A 234 29.91 30.93 26.05
N GLN A 235 28.79 31.07 26.78
CA GLN A 235 28.36 32.34 27.38
C GLN A 235 29.41 33.04 28.26
N PRO A 236 30.08 32.37 29.23
CA PRO A 236 31.07 33.04 30.08
C PRO A 236 32.25 33.57 29.27
N LEU A 237 32.70 32.82 28.26
CA LEU A 237 33.78 33.25 27.36
C LEU A 237 33.34 34.46 26.52
N GLN A 238 32.09 34.49 26.05
CA GLN A 238 31.53 35.64 25.32
C GLN A 238 31.47 36.90 26.19
N ALA A 239 31.09 36.75 27.46
CA ALA A 239 31.06 37.85 28.42
C ALA A 239 32.47 38.41 28.71
N ASP A 240 33.45 37.52 28.91
CA ASP A 240 34.84 37.92 29.17
C ASP A 240 35.51 38.58 27.97
N LEU A 241 35.18 38.16 26.75
CA LEU A 241 35.67 38.75 25.50
C LEU A 241 34.88 39.99 25.07
N GLY A 242 33.80 40.35 25.78
CA GLY A 242 32.96 41.50 25.45
C GLY A 242 32.26 41.39 24.10
N LEU A 243 31.91 40.17 23.66
CA LEU A 243 31.24 39.90 22.39
C LEU A 243 29.73 39.72 22.61
N PRO A 244 28.87 40.71 22.30
CA PRO A 244 27.43 40.61 22.51
C PRO A 244 26.74 39.84 21.37
N LEU A 245 27.16 38.59 21.13
CA LEU A 245 26.60 37.76 20.06
C LEU A 245 25.09 37.48 20.25
N GLN A 246 24.61 37.48 21.50
CA GLN A 246 23.19 37.27 21.81
C GLN A 246 22.32 38.52 21.66
N ALA A 247 22.88 39.73 21.78
CA ALA A 247 22.10 40.98 21.65
C ALA A 247 21.53 41.10 20.23
N HIS A 248 22.34 40.75 19.24
CA HIS A 248 21.92 40.73 17.84
C HIS A 248 21.11 39.49 17.45
N GLN A 249 20.96 38.47 18.31
CA GLN A 249 20.15 37.29 17.95
C GLN A 249 18.66 37.63 17.80
N ALA A 250 18.13 38.52 18.63
CA ALA A 250 16.74 38.97 18.50
C ALA A 250 16.52 39.77 17.20
N GLU A 251 17.51 40.59 16.83
CA GLU A 251 17.51 41.37 15.59
C GLU A 251 17.71 40.44 14.36
N HIS A 252 18.61 39.46 14.42
CA HIS A 252 18.77 38.47 13.36
C HIS A 252 17.57 37.52 13.23
N ALA A 253 16.91 37.18 14.35
CA ALA A 253 15.68 36.39 14.35
C ALA A 253 14.49 37.14 13.75
N SER A 254 14.49 38.47 13.78
CA SER A 254 13.52 39.27 13.01
C SER A 254 13.97 39.45 11.55
N ALA A 255 15.28 39.52 11.28
CA ALA A 255 15.84 39.60 9.94
C ALA A 255 15.59 38.34 9.08
N GLN A 256 15.32 37.17 9.67
CA GLN A 256 14.98 35.96 8.91
C GLN A 256 13.71 36.10 8.06
N TYR A 257 12.83 37.04 8.43
CA TYR A 257 11.58 37.32 7.71
C TYR A 257 11.73 38.42 6.64
N LEU A 258 12.94 38.94 6.41
CA LEU A 258 13.23 39.88 5.33
C LEU A 258 13.29 39.15 3.98
N ALA A 259 12.85 39.82 2.92
CA ALA A 259 13.13 39.38 1.56
C ALA A 259 14.65 39.24 1.35
N ARG A 260 15.07 38.21 0.60
CA ARG A 260 16.50 37.89 0.39
C ARG A 260 17.38 39.09 0.03
N PRO A 261 16.99 40.03 -0.86
CA PRO A 261 17.79 41.22 -1.15
C PRO A 261 17.93 42.19 0.04
N LEU A 262 16.87 42.34 0.84
CA LEU A 262 16.89 43.18 2.05
C LEU A 262 17.71 42.53 3.16
N TYR A 263 17.68 41.20 3.28
CA TYR A 263 18.52 40.46 4.22
C TYR A 263 20.01 40.64 3.91
N VAL A 264 20.40 40.52 2.64
CA VAL A 264 21.79 40.75 2.20
C VAL A 264 22.23 42.18 2.54
N LEU A 265 21.38 43.17 2.27
CA LEU A 265 21.65 44.57 2.61
C LEU A 265 21.79 44.76 4.11
N TYR A 266 20.88 44.22 4.92
CA TYR A 266 20.91 44.32 6.38
C TYR A 266 22.19 43.70 6.96
N VAL A 267 22.55 42.49 6.54
CA VAL A 267 23.77 41.81 7.02
C VAL A 267 25.02 42.59 6.65
N GLN A 268 25.10 43.14 5.44
CA GLN A 268 26.24 43.94 5.00
C GLN A 268 26.34 45.28 5.74
N ALA A 269 25.20 45.96 5.94
CA ALA A 269 25.15 47.21 6.70
C ALA A 269 25.51 46.99 8.17
N ALA A 270 24.95 45.96 8.81
CA ALA A 270 25.26 45.58 10.19
C ALA A 270 26.74 45.16 10.35
N ALA A 271 27.28 44.40 9.40
CA ALA A 271 28.70 44.03 9.40
C ALA A 271 29.62 45.25 9.28
N TYR A 272 29.24 46.25 8.48
CA TYR A 272 29.99 47.49 8.34
C TYR A 272 29.89 48.37 9.61
N GLN A 273 28.70 48.50 10.19
CA GLN A 273 28.48 49.19 11.47
C GLN A 273 29.35 48.58 12.58
N GLN A 274 29.41 47.25 12.65
CA GLN A 274 30.25 46.55 13.64
C GLN A 274 31.75 46.76 13.41
N ALA A 275 32.20 46.85 12.15
CA ALA A 275 33.61 46.97 11.81
C ALA A 275 34.16 48.40 12.00
N TYR A 276 33.38 49.41 11.64
CA TYR A 276 33.83 50.82 11.61
C TYR A 276 33.17 51.72 12.67
N GLY A 277 32.26 51.19 13.51
CA GLY A 277 31.58 51.92 14.59
C GLY A 277 30.39 52.76 14.13
N ASP A 278 29.97 53.73 14.97
CA ASP A 278 28.78 54.60 14.84
C ASP A 278 28.84 55.61 13.65
N CYS A 279 29.11 55.14 12.43
CA CYS A 279 29.00 55.97 11.23
C CYS A 279 27.54 56.15 10.78
N PHE A 280 26.71 55.13 11.01
CA PHE A 280 25.27 55.12 10.77
C PHE A 280 24.60 54.05 11.62
N ASP A 281 23.31 54.23 11.88
CA ASP A 281 22.46 53.28 12.61
C ASP A 281 21.60 52.47 11.63
N VAL A 282 21.45 51.16 11.87
CA VAL A 282 20.71 50.23 11.01
C VAL A 282 19.48 49.73 11.74
N GLY A 283 18.30 50.12 11.27
CA GLY A 283 17.01 49.70 11.80
C GLY A 283 16.22 48.83 10.82
N MET A 284 15.31 48.02 11.34
CA MET A 284 14.25 47.38 10.57
C MET A 284 12.91 48.01 10.95
N GLU A 285 12.14 48.45 9.96
CA GLU A 285 10.81 49.03 10.15
C GLU A 285 9.76 48.18 9.43
N GLY A 286 8.65 47.86 10.10
CA GLY A 286 7.51 47.15 9.51
C GLY A 286 6.87 46.13 10.45
N SER A 287 5.89 45.37 9.95
CA SER A 287 5.25 44.28 10.69
C SER A 287 5.93 42.95 10.40
N VAL A 288 6.41 42.30 11.46
CA VAL A 288 7.02 40.97 11.42
C VAL A 288 5.95 39.90 11.18
N GLU A 289 4.73 40.10 11.71
CA GLU A 289 3.61 39.16 11.57
C GLU A 289 3.13 39.04 10.12
N GLU A 290 2.98 40.15 9.41
CA GLU A 290 2.59 40.15 7.99
C GLU A 290 3.65 39.50 7.10
N SER A 291 4.93 39.67 7.44
CA SER A 291 6.05 39.06 6.72
C SER A 291 6.09 37.55 6.90
N LYS A 292 5.80 37.06 8.11
CA LYS A 292 5.73 35.63 8.40
C LYS A 292 4.59 34.94 7.65
N ALA A 293 3.40 35.56 7.60
CA ALA A 293 2.26 35.06 6.84
C ALA A 293 2.53 34.99 5.32
N LEU A 294 3.30 35.96 4.78
CA LEU A 294 3.72 35.93 3.37
C LEU A 294 4.70 34.79 3.08
N LEU A 295 5.60 34.45 3.99
CA LEU A 295 6.52 33.32 3.82
C LEU A 295 5.78 31.98 3.85
N GLU A 296 4.90 31.77 4.85
CA GLU A 296 4.08 30.55 4.96
C GLU A 296 3.22 30.32 3.71
N THR A 297 2.58 31.37 3.19
CA THR A 297 1.79 31.27 1.94
C THR A 297 2.64 31.05 0.68
N THR A 298 3.91 31.43 0.67
CA THR A 298 4.81 31.17 -0.47
C THR A 298 5.32 29.72 -0.44
N GLU A 299 5.54 29.16 0.76
CA GLU A 299 5.95 27.77 0.95
C GLU A 299 4.81 26.78 0.63
N GLU A 300 3.58 27.04 1.08
CA GLU A 300 2.41 26.22 0.76
C GLU A 300 2.15 26.13 -0.75
N ASN A 301 2.33 27.23 -1.49
CA ASN A 301 2.15 27.25 -2.95
C ASN A 301 3.27 26.51 -3.70
N GLN A 302 4.49 26.42 -3.16
CA GLN A 302 5.59 25.66 -3.79
C GLN A 302 5.45 24.15 -3.57
N GLU A 303 4.85 23.73 -2.46
CA GLU A 303 4.59 22.30 -2.21
C GLU A 303 3.49 21.77 -3.15
N GLU A 304 2.45 22.56 -3.47
CA GLU A 304 1.40 22.18 -4.42
C GLU A 304 1.91 22.06 -5.88
N ASP A 305 2.93 22.83 -6.29
CA ASP A 305 3.45 22.83 -7.68
C ASP A 305 4.53 21.76 -7.92
N SER A 306 5.01 21.09 -6.87
CA SER A 306 6.03 20.04 -6.95
C SER A 306 5.48 18.62 -7.13
N GLY A 307 4.15 18.48 -7.13
CA GLY A 307 3.48 17.18 -7.00
C GLY A 307 2.40 16.92 -8.05
N GLU A 308 2.67 17.04 -9.36
CA GLU A 308 1.80 16.38 -10.35
C GLU A 308 2.43 16.20 -11.75
N SER A 309 2.82 14.96 -12.07
CA SER A 309 2.75 14.42 -13.42
C SER A 309 2.52 12.92 -13.34
N ASP A 310 1.24 12.56 -13.33
CA ASP A 310 0.64 11.52 -14.17
C ASP A 310 -0.68 11.08 -13.54
N GLN A 311 -1.81 11.61 -14.03
CA GLN A 311 -2.98 10.79 -14.35
C GLN A 311 -4.07 11.55 -15.10
N GLU A 312 -4.55 10.90 -16.16
CA GLU A 312 -5.63 11.32 -17.04
C GLU A 312 -7.01 11.36 -16.35
N GLU A 313 -7.86 12.20 -16.95
CA GLU A 313 -9.32 12.32 -16.88
C GLU A 313 -10.10 11.38 -15.93
N SER A 314 -10.77 11.99 -14.94
CA SER A 314 -12.21 11.74 -14.78
C SER A 314 -12.90 12.94 -14.12
N SER A 315 -13.90 13.45 -14.83
CA SER A 315 -14.86 14.43 -14.35
C SER A 315 -15.67 13.85 -13.18
N THR A 316 -15.67 14.51 -12.01
CA THR A 316 -16.88 14.81 -11.21
C THR A 316 -16.55 15.61 -9.93
N GLY A 317 -17.11 16.82 -9.85
CA GLY A 317 -17.73 17.34 -8.62
C GLY A 317 -16.87 17.69 -7.39
N LYS A 318 -15.86 18.56 -7.49
CA LYS A 318 -15.30 19.24 -6.31
C LYS A 318 -16.24 20.37 -5.83
N ARG A 319 -16.93 20.15 -4.71
CA ARG A 319 -17.55 21.22 -3.90
C ARG A 319 -16.44 22.02 -3.21
N HIS A 320 -15.90 23.03 -3.90
CA HIS A 320 -15.11 24.06 -3.26
C HIS A 320 -15.98 24.85 -2.28
N ARG A 321 -15.62 24.78 -1.00
CA ARG A 321 -16.11 25.68 0.04
C ARG A 321 -15.73 27.10 -0.35
N ARG A 322 -16.70 27.83 -0.89
CA ARG A 322 -16.63 29.26 -1.24
C ARG A 322 -16.39 30.06 0.04
N LEU A 323 -15.12 30.36 0.35
CA LEU A 323 -14.83 31.44 1.29
C LEU A 323 -15.26 32.74 0.64
N THR A 324 -16.15 33.43 1.33
CA THR A 324 -16.76 34.70 0.94
C THR A 324 -15.69 35.76 0.76
N ARG A 325 -15.45 36.12 -0.50
CA ARG A 325 -14.60 37.23 -0.91
C ARG A 325 -15.23 38.57 -0.48
N SER A 326 -14.98 38.98 0.74
CA SER A 326 -15.23 40.33 1.24
C SER A 326 -13.92 41.10 1.29
N GLY A 327 -13.73 42.07 0.39
CA GLY A 327 -12.59 42.97 0.41
C GLY A 327 -12.27 43.54 -0.98
N ALA A 328 -12.59 44.82 -1.15
CA ALA A 328 -12.18 45.79 -2.18
C ALA A 328 -11.32 45.31 -3.37
N GLY A 329 -11.78 45.61 -4.59
CA GLY A 329 -10.95 45.47 -5.79
C GLY A 329 -9.74 46.40 -5.73
N SER A 330 -8.55 45.84 -5.45
CA SER A 330 -7.30 46.50 -5.76
C SER A 330 -7.09 46.48 -7.28
N SER A 331 -6.73 47.62 -7.87
CA SER A 331 -6.42 47.72 -9.30
C SER A 331 -5.27 46.76 -9.65
N SER A 332 -5.18 46.29 -10.89
CA SER A 332 -4.04 45.47 -11.37
C SER A 332 -2.68 46.11 -11.07
N VAL A 333 -2.65 47.45 -11.05
CA VAL A 333 -1.49 48.27 -10.68
C VAL A 333 -1.10 48.07 -9.20
N ALA A 334 -2.06 48.11 -8.27
CA ALA A 334 -1.77 47.92 -6.84
C ALA A 334 -1.21 46.52 -6.54
N LYS A 335 -1.62 45.49 -7.30
CA LYS A 335 -1.02 44.14 -7.20
C LYS A 335 0.40 44.07 -7.75
N CYS A 336 0.71 44.84 -8.80
CA CYS A 336 2.05 44.92 -9.39
C CYS A 336 3.03 45.68 -8.47
N LEU A 337 2.52 46.60 -7.64
CA LEU A 337 3.30 47.44 -6.74
C LEU A 337 3.29 46.96 -5.29
N GLN A 338 3.01 45.67 -5.07
CA GLN A 338 2.99 45.11 -3.73
C GLN A 338 4.37 45.23 -3.07
N LYS A 339 4.43 46.06 -2.03
CA LYS A 339 5.61 46.27 -1.20
C LYS A 339 5.76 45.11 -0.20
N HIS A 340 7.01 44.82 0.13
CA HIS A 340 7.32 43.95 1.24
C HIS A 340 6.99 44.66 2.56
N PRO A 341 6.30 44.00 3.51
CA PRO A 341 5.86 44.60 4.77
C PRO A 341 7.00 45.03 5.71
N LEU A 342 8.19 44.43 5.57
CA LEU A 342 9.42 44.91 6.22
C LEU A 342 10.30 45.72 5.25
N SER A 343 10.86 46.80 5.78
CA SER A 343 11.83 47.68 5.13
C SER A 343 13.08 47.84 6.02
N VAL A 344 14.23 48.08 5.41
CA VAL A 344 15.49 48.34 6.13
C VAL A 344 15.77 49.83 6.11
N VAL A 345 16.18 50.40 7.24
CA VAL A 345 16.41 51.83 7.42
C VAL A 345 17.85 52.08 7.83
N LEU A 346 18.52 52.99 7.11
CA LEU A 346 19.84 53.50 7.48
C LEU A 346 19.72 54.95 7.94
N THR A 347 20.20 55.26 9.15
CA THR A 347 20.16 56.61 9.71
C THR A 347 21.57 57.17 9.86
N LEU A 348 21.87 58.26 9.16
CA LEU A 348 23.15 58.99 9.22
C LEU A 348 22.94 60.31 9.95
N GLN A 349 23.90 60.71 10.82
CA GLN A 349 23.84 61.99 11.53
C GLN A 349 25.09 62.84 11.26
N HIS A 350 24.89 64.11 10.90
CA HIS A 350 25.99 65.07 10.70
C HIS A 350 25.59 66.46 11.19
N LYS A 351 26.38 67.05 12.12
CA LYS A 351 26.15 68.39 12.70
C LYS A 351 24.70 68.66 13.16
N GLY A 352 24.01 67.63 13.68
CA GLY A 352 22.62 67.73 14.13
C GLY A 352 21.54 67.48 13.07
N TYR A 353 21.90 67.40 11.78
CA TYR A 353 21.01 66.92 10.72
C TYR A 353 21.01 65.40 10.68
N LYS A 354 19.83 64.79 10.52
CA LYS A 354 19.71 63.33 10.35
C LYS A 354 19.11 62.99 8.99
N LEU A 355 19.77 62.10 8.26
CA LEU A 355 19.32 61.53 6.99
C LEU A 355 18.88 60.09 7.23
N GLN A 356 17.60 59.82 7.05
CA GLN A 356 17.01 58.48 7.11
C GLN A 356 16.80 57.97 5.69
N VAL A 357 17.38 56.83 5.36
CA VAL A 357 17.28 56.18 4.05
C VAL A 357 16.57 54.84 4.24
N THR A 358 15.34 54.74 3.72
CA THR A 358 14.50 53.54 3.84
C THR A 358 14.53 52.75 2.53
N PHE A 359 14.87 51.48 2.64
CA PHE A 359 14.93 50.50 1.57
C PHE A 359 13.71 49.59 1.65
N THR A 360 12.87 49.61 0.61
CA THR A 360 11.69 48.76 0.50
C THR A 360 11.83 47.85 -0.69
N TYR A 361 11.45 46.58 -0.55
CA TYR A 361 11.47 45.63 -1.66
C TYR A 361 10.09 45.52 -2.31
N ILE A 362 10.03 45.58 -3.63
CA ILE A 362 8.80 45.35 -4.39
C ILE A 362 8.81 43.90 -4.86
N ILE A 363 7.89 43.09 -4.33
CA ILE A 363 7.89 41.64 -4.55
C ILE A 363 7.70 41.29 -6.04
N PRO A 364 6.69 41.83 -6.76
CA PRO A 364 6.46 41.43 -8.14
C PRO A 364 7.48 41.96 -9.15
N LEU A 365 8.10 43.11 -8.85
CA LEU A 365 9.07 43.79 -9.72
C LEU A 365 10.51 43.36 -9.45
N HIS A 366 10.77 42.58 -8.39
CA HIS A 366 12.10 42.12 -7.98
C HIS A 366 13.13 43.25 -7.86
N ILE A 367 12.74 44.38 -7.26
CA ILE A 367 13.56 45.58 -7.15
C ILE A 367 13.49 46.14 -5.74
N VAL A 368 14.62 46.69 -5.28
CA VAL A 368 14.69 47.51 -4.08
C VAL A 368 14.50 48.99 -4.42
N THR A 369 13.56 49.67 -3.77
CA THR A 369 13.39 51.13 -3.88
C THR A 369 13.91 51.83 -2.64
N VAL A 370 14.30 53.09 -2.83
CA VAL A 370 14.89 53.94 -1.80
C VAL A 370 14.04 55.20 -1.66
N THR A 371 13.68 55.50 -0.42
CA THR A 371 13.13 56.80 -0.01
C THR A 371 14.08 57.42 1.00
N ALA A 372 14.38 58.72 0.82
CA ALA A 372 15.17 59.47 1.77
C ALA A 372 14.27 60.46 2.51
N ASN A 373 14.58 60.70 3.78
CA ASN A 373 13.96 61.72 4.61
C ASN A 373 15.06 62.47 5.38
N VAL A 374 15.00 63.80 5.38
CA VAL A 374 15.99 64.66 6.04
C VAL A 374 15.29 65.40 7.17
N THR A 375 15.83 65.29 8.37
CA THR A 375 15.34 66.03 9.55
C THR A 375 16.38 67.06 9.98
N GLU A 376 15.92 68.30 10.13
CA GLU A 376 16.74 69.45 10.51
C GLU A 376 16.67 69.71 12.03
N PRO A 377 17.78 70.11 12.68
CA PRO A 377 17.83 70.30 14.13
C PRO A 377 17.01 71.48 14.66
N HIS A 378 16.62 72.46 13.83
CA HIS A 378 15.91 73.68 14.24
C HIS A 378 14.51 73.83 13.64
N GLY A 379 13.93 72.75 13.09
CA GLY A 379 12.71 72.83 12.27
C GLY A 379 12.99 73.43 10.88
N ILE A 380 12.00 73.37 9.98
CA ILE A 380 12.15 73.71 8.55
C ILE A 380 12.55 75.18 8.40
N SER A 381 13.84 75.46 8.21
CA SER A 381 14.33 76.80 7.92
C SER A 381 14.23 77.02 6.41
N SER A 382 13.07 77.49 5.95
CA SER A 382 12.77 77.57 4.51
C SER A 382 13.43 78.81 3.87
N GLY A 383 14.72 78.71 3.57
CA GLY A 383 15.36 79.58 2.59
C GLY A 383 14.88 79.20 1.18
N VAL A 384 14.41 80.18 0.40
CA VAL A 384 13.79 79.92 -0.92
C VAL A 384 14.77 79.25 -1.88
N SER A 385 16.06 79.60 -1.80
CA SER A 385 17.16 79.05 -2.61
C SER A 385 17.81 77.83 -1.96
N ALA A 386 17.73 77.71 -0.63
CA ALA A 386 18.34 76.62 0.13
C ALA A 386 17.45 75.37 0.22
N SER A 387 16.13 75.52 0.17
CA SER A 387 15.14 74.43 0.27
C SER A 387 15.34 73.27 -0.74
N PRO A 388 15.66 73.52 -2.03
CA PRO A 388 15.88 72.44 -3.00
C PRO A 388 17.12 71.59 -2.70
N VAL A 389 18.09 72.13 -1.96
CA VAL A 389 19.35 71.43 -1.66
C VAL A 389 19.13 70.30 -0.67
N MET A 390 18.17 70.45 0.24
CA MET A 390 17.79 69.47 1.26
C MET A 390 16.52 68.70 0.88
N CYS A 391 16.07 68.79 -0.38
CA CYS A 391 14.88 68.07 -0.82
C CYS A 391 15.12 66.55 -0.72
N PRO A 392 14.26 65.80 0.02
CA PRO A 392 14.48 64.37 0.23
C PRO A 392 14.41 63.55 -1.06
N SER A 393 13.72 64.05 -2.09
CA SER A 393 13.61 63.36 -3.37
C SER A 393 14.91 63.41 -4.19
N THR A 394 15.74 64.45 -4.07
CA THR A 394 16.91 64.69 -4.96
C THR A 394 18.26 64.54 -4.28
N ILE A 395 18.29 64.31 -2.97
CA ILE A 395 19.53 64.30 -2.19
C ILE A 395 20.51 63.19 -2.62
N LEU A 396 19.96 62.04 -3.03
CA LEU A 396 20.71 60.84 -3.47
C LEU A 396 20.82 60.71 -5.01
N ASP A 397 20.40 61.72 -5.77
CA ASP A 397 20.51 61.69 -7.23
C ASP A 397 21.96 61.90 -7.69
N ASN A 398 22.35 61.16 -8.73
CA ASN A 398 23.64 61.23 -9.41
C ASN A 398 24.85 61.08 -8.49
N MET A 399 24.76 60.19 -7.49
CA MET A 399 25.92 59.83 -6.67
C MET A 399 26.95 59.03 -7.48
N PHE A 400 26.48 58.16 -8.37
CA PHE A 400 27.30 57.28 -9.20
C PHE A 400 26.92 57.44 -10.68
N GLY A 401 27.58 58.38 -11.37
CA GLY A 401 27.28 58.70 -12.77
C GLY A 401 25.86 59.26 -12.98
N ASP A 402 25.25 58.96 -14.12
CA ASP A 402 23.93 59.49 -14.53
C ASP A 402 22.72 58.72 -13.93
N ASP A 403 22.83 58.23 -12.69
CA ASP A 403 21.77 57.48 -12.03
C ASP A 403 20.80 58.40 -11.24
N ASN A 404 19.65 58.68 -11.86
CA ASN A 404 18.55 59.47 -11.28
C ASN A 404 17.48 58.61 -10.58
N GLY A 405 17.59 57.27 -10.59
CA GLY A 405 16.63 56.35 -9.97
C GLY A 405 15.21 56.36 -10.55
N LEU A 406 14.99 57.03 -11.68
CA LEU A 406 13.68 57.15 -12.37
C LEU A 406 13.39 56.00 -13.33
N CYS A 407 14.42 55.23 -13.70
CA CYS A 407 14.30 54.08 -14.59
C CYS A 407 14.46 52.79 -13.79
N SER A 408 13.64 51.78 -14.11
CA SER A 408 13.74 50.47 -13.48
C SER A 408 15.03 49.75 -13.91
N PRO A 409 15.90 49.28 -12.99
CA PRO A 409 17.11 48.55 -13.35
C PRO A 409 16.87 47.17 -14.00
N ASN A 410 15.70 46.56 -13.79
CA ASN A 410 15.35 45.27 -14.37
C ASN A 410 14.66 45.43 -15.74
N PRO A 411 15.23 44.91 -16.84
CA PRO A 411 14.60 44.97 -18.16
C PRO A 411 13.22 44.28 -18.23
N ALA A 412 12.97 43.26 -17.41
CA ALA A 412 11.69 42.54 -17.38
C ALA A 412 10.54 43.46 -16.94
N ASN A 413 10.83 44.47 -16.13
CA ASN A 413 9.82 45.36 -15.58
C ASN A 413 9.23 46.28 -16.63
N HIS A 414 9.95 46.57 -17.71
CA HIS A 414 9.37 47.28 -18.85
C HIS A 414 8.14 46.54 -19.40
N PHE A 415 8.21 45.21 -19.51
CA PHE A 415 7.09 44.39 -19.99
C PHE A 415 6.00 44.22 -18.93
N GLN A 416 6.38 44.04 -17.67
CA GLN A 416 5.42 43.88 -16.57
C GLN A 416 4.61 45.15 -16.28
N LEU A 417 5.24 46.33 -16.36
CA LEU A 417 4.56 47.62 -16.19
C LEU A 417 3.62 47.89 -17.37
N LYS A 418 4.06 47.63 -18.61
CA LYS A 418 3.23 47.76 -19.82
C LYS A 418 2.01 46.84 -19.80
N LYS A 419 2.16 45.60 -19.31
CA LYS A 419 1.05 44.64 -19.12
C LYS A 419 -0.03 45.16 -18.16
N ASN A 420 0.36 46.00 -17.20
CA ASN A 420 -0.54 46.56 -16.19
C ASN A 420 -0.99 48.00 -16.49
N GLY A 421 -0.70 48.52 -17.69
CA GLY A 421 -1.17 49.84 -18.16
C GLY A 421 -0.30 51.03 -17.75
N LEU A 422 0.91 50.80 -17.23
CA LEU A 422 1.88 51.85 -16.89
C LEU A 422 2.89 52.03 -18.03
N VAL A 423 3.16 53.28 -18.39
CA VAL A 423 4.06 53.62 -19.51
C VAL A 423 5.53 53.58 -19.06
N ASP A 424 5.83 54.21 -17.92
CA ASP A 424 7.19 54.32 -17.37
C ASP A 424 7.19 54.23 -15.85
N PHE A 425 8.31 53.78 -15.29
CA PHE A 425 8.52 53.67 -13.84
C PHE A 425 8.44 55.02 -13.12
N SER A 426 8.72 56.13 -13.81
CA SER A 426 8.65 57.50 -13.29
C SER A 426 7.31 57.88 -12.68
N GLN A 427 6.21 57.31 -13.18
CA GLN A 427 4.85 57.55 -12.65
C GLN A 427 4.62 56.90 -11.28
N VAL A 428 5.42 55.88 -10.96
CA VAL A 428 5.30 55.04 -9.77
C VAL A 428 6.33 55.44 -8.70
N VAL A 429 7.38 56.18 -9.07
CA VAL A 429 8.44 56.63 -8.16
C VAL A 429 7.89 57.40 -6.96
N ALA A 430 6.83 58.20 -7.13
CA ALA A 430 6.23 58.95 -6.03
C ALA A 430 5.53 58.03 -5.00
N GLU A 431 5.00 56.89 -5.43
CA GLU A 431 4.28 55.95 -4.57
C GLU A 431 5.22 54.92 -3.94
N VAL A 432 6.27 54.49 -4.67
CA VAL A 432 7.10 53.34 -4.27
C VAL A 432 8.55 53.70 -3.94
N GLY A 433 9.00 54.90 -4.32
CA GLY A 433 10.38 55.35 -4.13
C GLY A 433 11.24 55.18 -5.38
N LYS A 434 12.48 55.69 -5.32
CA LYS A 434 13.42 55.67 -6.46
C LYS A 434 14.16 54.34 -6.52
N ALA A 435 14.29 53.76 -7.71
CA ALA A 435 14.99 52.50 -7.92
C ALA A 435 16.42 52.76 -8.44
N TYR A 436 17.33 53.14 -7.54
CA TYR A 436 18.72 53.36 -7.93
C TYR A 436 19.44 52.05 -8.26
N ARG A 437 20.39 52.10 -9.20
CA ARG A 437 21.25 50.97 -9.55
C ARG A 437 22.19 50.60 -8.41
N TRP A 438 22.72 51.61 -7.71
CA TRP A 438 23.56 51.39 -6.55
C TRP A 438 22.82 50.66 -5.42
N ALA A 439 21.52 50.90 -5.26
CA ALA A 439 20.69 50.23 -4.25
C ALA A 439 20.46 48.75 -4.58
N GLN A 440 20.38 48.39 -5.87
CA GLN A 440 20.36 46.99 -6.30
C GLN A 440 21.70 46.31 -6.02
N ARG A 441 22.82 46.97 -6.36
CA ARG A 441 24.17 46.42 -6.09
C ARG A 441 24.40 46.21 -4.60
N LEU A 442 23.96 47.14 -3.76
CA LEU A 442 24.03 47.03 -2.30
C LEU A 442 23.19 45.86 -1.76
N SER A 443 22.04 45.56 -2.37
CA SER A 443 21.21 44.41 -2.01
C SER A 443 21.65 43.10 -2.69
N GLY A 444 22.79 43.10 -3.36
CA GLY A 444 23.35 41.94 -4.06
C GLY A 444 22.67 41.60 -5.39
N LEU A 445 21.76 42.45 -5.88
CA LEU A 445 21.07 42.30 -7.16
C LEU A 445 21.90 42.93 -8.28
N GLU A 446 22.48 42.10 -9.14
CA GLU A 446 23.23 42.56 -10.30
C GLU A 446 22.39 42.42 -11.59
N PHE A 447 21.98 43.56 -12.13
CA PHE A 447 21.35 43.64 -13.44
C PHE A 447 22.43 43.97 -14.47
N LEU A 448 22.98 42.94 -15.14
CA LEU A 448 23.95 43.11 -16.22
C LEU A 448 23.32 43.92 -17.36
N GLN A 449 23.98 45.01 -17.75
CA GLN A 449 23.61 45.74 -18.96
C GLN A 449 23.91 44.86 -20.18
N GLY A 450 22.89 44.18 -20.71
CA GLY A 450 22.91 43.61 -22.06
C GLY A 450 22.93 42.09 -22.21
N CYS A 451 22.85 41.27 -21.16
CA CYS A 451 22.76 39.80 -21.31
C CYS A 451 21.58 39.18 -20.56
N SER A 452 20.99 38.18 -21.22
CA SER A 452 19.66 37.61 -21.01
C SER A 452 19.47 36.76 -19.74
N SER A 453 18.28 36.92 -19.14
CA SER A 453 17.46 35.86 -18.50
C SER A 453 18.16 34.88 -17.54
N ALA A 454 18.85 35.40 -16.53
CA ALA A 454 19.08 34.64 -15.30
C ALA A 454 18.27 35.29 -14.17
N THR A 455 17.58 34.47 -13.37
CA THR A 455 17.01 34.86 -12.09
C THR A 455 18.12 35.49 -11.25
N VAL A 456 18.06 36.80 -11.04
CA VAL A 456 19.09 37.53 -10.30
C VAL A 456 18.96 37.16 -8.83
N VAL A 457 19.82 36.23 -8.39
CA VAL A 457 19.91 35.80 -7.00
C VAL A 457 20.84 36.78 -6.28
N ALA A 458 20.36 37.36 -5.18
CA ALA A 458 21.16 38.30 -4.38
C ALA A 458 22.47 37.65 -3.89
N SER A 459 23.61 38.27 -4.19
CA SER A 459 24.96 37.82 -3.81
C SER A 459 25.60 38.71 -2.74
N HIS A 460 26.28 38.10 -1.77
CA HIS A 460 26.98 38.80 -0.70
C HIS A 460 28.31 39.45 -1.15
N GLU A 461 28.91 38.98 -2.24
CA GLU A 461 30.25 39.40 -2.69
C GLU A 461 30.25 40.81 -3.30
N VAL A 462 29.24 41.11 -4.11
CA VAL A 462 29.10 42.38 -4.83
C VAL A 462 28.85 43.54 -3.87
N GLY A 463 28.00 43.34 -2.86
CA GLY A 463 27.70 44.38 -1.89
C GLY A 463 28.85 44.64 -0.91
N ARG A 464 29.65 43.63 -0.53
CA ARG A 464 30.74 43.80 0.46
C ARG A 464 31.79 44.84 0.05
N ALA A 465 32.22 44.84 -1.22
CA ALA A 465 33.19 45.82 -1.71
C ALA A 465 32.58 47.21 -1.92
N PHE A 466 31.27 47.26 -2.21
CA PHE A 466 30.58 48.49 -2.56
C PHE A 466 30.03 49.26 -1.36
N VAL A 467 29.78 48.60 -0.21
CA VAL A 467 29.27 49.26 1.01
C VAL A 467 30.22 50.36 1.49
N GLU A 468 31.52 50.13 1.48
CA GLU A 468 32.50 51.13 1.93
C GLU A 468 32.52 52.36 1.03
N GLU A 469 32.57 52.17 -0.29
CA GLU A 469 32.50 53.26 -1.28
C GLU A 469 31.17 54.03 -1.17
N LEU A 470 30.06 53.31 -0.99
CA LEU A 470 28.74 53.90 -0.82
C LEU A 470 28.63 54.73 0.46
N VAL A 471 29.11 54.23 1.60
CA VAL A 471 29.03 54.97 2.86
C VAL A 471 29.90 56.22 2.79
N GLN A 472 31.11 56.14 2.22
CA GLN A 472 31.98 57.30 2.03
C GLN A 472 31.35 58.35 1.09
N THR A 473 30.76 57.91 -0.03
CA THR A 473 30.10 58.84 -0.98
C THR A 473 28.83 59.46 -0.41
N VAL A 474 27.99 58.70 0.31
CA VAL A 474 26.79 59.21 0.96
C VAL A 474 27.14 60.20 2.08
N THR A 475 28.13 59.88 2.92
CA THR A 475 28.56 60.77 4.01
C THR A 475 29.18 62.07 3.49
N THR A 476 30.07 61.99 2.49
CA THR A 476 30.66 63.18 1.85
C THR A 476 29.61 64.01 1.13
N ARG A 477 28.67 63.39 0.41
CA ARG A 477 27.55 64.05 -0.24
C ARG A 477 26.65 64.74 0.77
N PHE A 478 26.28 64.07 1.86
CA PHE A 478 25.44 64.64 2.90
C PHE A 478 26.13 65.82 3.59
N ALA A 479 27.40 65.68 3.96
CA ALA A 479 28.19 66.78 4.52
C ALA A 479 28.29 67.97 3.56
N ALA A 480 28.54 67.73 2.27
CA ALA A 480 28.59 68.78 1.25
C ALA A 480 27.24 69.48 1.07
N ARG A 481 26.13 68.74 1.12
CA ARG A 481 24.76 69.29 1.04
C ARG A 481 24.41 70.13 2.27
N VAL A 482 24.77 69.66 3.47
CA VAL A 482 24.59 70.43 4.72
C VAL A 482 25.40 71.73 4.68
N VAL A 483 26.67 71.67 4.26
CA VAL A 483 27.51 72.88 4.13
C VAL A 483 26.94 73.83 3.08
N LEU A 484 26.52 73.32 1.91
CA LEU A 484 25.90 74.15 0.87
C LEU A 484 24.59 74.78 1.35
N TYR A 485 23.79 74.04 2.13
CA TYR A 485 22.57 74.54 2.75
C TYR A 485 22.87 75.69 3.73
N GLU A 486 23.84 75.52 4.63
CA GLU A 486 24.30 76.57 5.54
C GLU A 486 24.84 77.80 4.80
N GLN A 487 25.60 77.59 3.70
CA GLN A 487 26.11 78.66 2.86
C GLN A 487 25.01 79.43 2.14
N LEU A 488 24.03 78.74 1.56
CA LEU A 488 22.89 79.39 0.89
C LEU A 488 22.03 80.17 1.88
N LEU A 489 21.80 79.63 3.08
CA LEU A 489 21.11 80.38 4.16
C LEU A 489 21.89 81.63 4.59
N SER A 490 23.22 81.57 4.61
CA SER A 490 24.07 82.74 4.90
C SER A 490 24.02 83.77 3.76
N LEU A 491 24.06 83.31 2.51
CA LEU A 491 23.98 84.16 1.33
C LEU A 491 22.63 84.86 1.21
N GLU A 492 21.52 84.19 1.55
CA GLU A 492 20.20 84.81 1.63
C GLU A 492 20.12 85.91 2.69
N LYS A 493 20.90 85.79 3.76
CA LYS A 493 21.07 86.84 4.79
C LYS A 493 22.03 87.96 4.35
N GLY A 494 22.56 87.89 3.12
CA GLY A 494 23.51 88.86 2.57
C GLY A 494 24.94 88.72 3.10
N VAL A 495 25.26 87.63 3.79
CA VAL A 495 26.60 87.38 4.36
C VAL A 495 27.28 86.30 3.54
N VAL A 496 28.41 86.61 2.93
CA VAL A 496 29.24 85.62 2.23
C VAL A 496 30.13 84.90 3.26
N PRO A 497 29.88 83.62 3.57
CA PRO A 497 30.69 82.90 4.54
C PRO A 497 32.02 82.50 3.87
N VAL A 498 33.10 83.22 4.19
CA VAL A 498 34.45 82.87 3.73
C VAL A 498 35.12 81.98 4.78
N PRO A 499 35.53 80.74 4.43
CA PRO A 499 36.32 79.91 5.33
C PRO A 499 37.61 80.63 5.74
N ALA A 500 38.02 80.51 7.01
CA ALA A 500 39.24 81.15 7.52
C ALA A 500 40.50 80.80 6.71
N GLN A 501 40.54 79.62 6.09
CA GLN A 501 41.61 79.14 5.21
C GLN A 501 41.73 79.92 3.88
N LEU A 502 40.64 80.55 3.44
CA LEU A 502 40.61 81.33 2.20
C LEU A 502 40.67 82.83 2.46
N SER A 503 40.81 83.25 3.72
CA SER A 503 40.86 84.67 4.09
C SER A 503 42.04 85.42 3.46
N ASP A 504 43.18 84.74 3.27
CA ASP A 504 44.37 85.30 2.62
C ASP A 504 44.21 85.55 1.11
N HIS A 505 43.17 84.97 0.48
CA HIS A 505 42.88 85.17 -0.94
C HIS A 505 42.01 86.40 -1.24
N PHE A 506 41.50 87.08 -0.20
CA PHE A 506 40.65 88.25 -0.33
C PHE A 506 41.27 89.48 0.35
N PRO A 507 41.09 90.69 -0.21
CA PRO A 507 41.52 91.91 0.48
C PRO A 507 40.70 92.14 1.76
N SER A 508 41.33 92.74 2.77
CA SER A 508 40.69 93.02 4.07
C SER A 508 39.50 93.97 4.01
N LYS A 509 39.35 94.70 2.90
CA LYS A 509 38.15 95.47 2.56
C LYS A 509 37.67 95.08 1.17
N VAL A 510 36.44 94.59 1.10
CA VAL A 510 35.73 94.30 -0.14
C VAL A 510 34.54 95.24 -0.20
N THR A 511 34.48 96.06 -1.25
CA THR A 511 33.28 96.82 -1.64
C THR A 511 32.90 96.37 -3.03
N SER A 512 31.73 95.73 -3.19
CA SER A 512 31.20 95.28 -4.48
C SER A 512 30.53 96.41 -5.24
#